data_AF-A0A847HK71-F1
#
_entry.id   AF-A0A847HK71-F1
#
_cell.length_a   1.000
_cell.length_b   1.000
_cell.length_c   1.000
_cell.angle_alpha   90.00
_cell.angle_beta   90.00
_cell.angle_gamma   90.00
#
_symmetry.space_group_name_H-M   'P 1'
#
loop_
_entity.id
_entity.type
_entity.pdbx_description
1 polymer ?
#
loop_
_entity_poly.entity_id
_entity_poly.type
_entity_poly.pdbx_seq_one_letter_code
_entity_poly.pdbx_strand_id
1 'polypeptide(L)'
;MRSLRTCRTLIEKPESQEQLRRLLNTGRIGAEMLGLAYRFPVPSRFSVSHNDRVLRDRSFEASEYRNFGDFDLRLNGWVKPIQTAVYTDLVFDGRSRRRVHFRSQFTRTGPMTGFFYAYHWDVYGNCWKIQGSLENIFMRDDGLPSGGELKIYGADPSGRVMQLAVSFPIRVQGEPEPVKADTRHREGQRVSIGNR
;
A
#
# COMPACT_ATOMS: atom_id res chain seq x y z
N MET A 1 2.65 -2.83 4.70
CA MET A 1 2.54 -1.37 4.94
C MET A 1 3.36 -0.50 3.98
N ARG A 2 4.69 -0.69 3.85
CA ARG A 2 5.54 0.15 2.98
C ARG A 2 5.06 0.26 1.53
N SER A 3 4.54 -0.84 0.95
CA SER A 3 3.95 -0.80 -0.40
C SER A 3 2.75 0.14 -0.49
N LEU A 4 1.76 -0.01 0.40
CA LEU A 4 0.53 0.80 0.34
C LEU A 4 0.80 2.30 0.61
N ARG A 5 1.77 2.62 1.47
CA ARG A 5 2.22 4.00 1.68
C ARG A 5 2.78 4.63 0.40
N THR A 6 3.28 3.81 -0.52
CA THR A 6 3.83 4.27 -1.80
C THR A 6 2.77 4.94 -2.68
N CYS A 7 1.49 4.57 -2.54
CA CYS A 7 0.40 5.27 -3.23
C CYS A 7 0.36 6.78 -2.89
N ARG A 8 0.78 7.17 -1.68
CA ARG A 8 0.86 8.57 -1.28
C ARG A 8 2.12 9.27 -1.78
N THR A 9 3.26 8.58 -1.80
CA THR A 9 4.56 9.20 -2.15
C THR A 9 4.85 9.20 -3.65
N LEU A 10 4.16 8.35 -4.42
CA LEU A 10 4.38 8.24 -5.86
C LEU A 10 3.97 9.51 -6.61
N ILE A 11 3.07 10.32 -6.04
CA ILE A 11 2.70 11.64 -6.60
C ILE A 11 3.89 12.61 -6.64
N GLU A 12 4.82 12.49 -5.68
CA GLU A 12 5.98 13.38 -5.57
C GLU A 12 7.10 12.97 -6.52
N LYS A 13 7.22 11.65 -6.77
CA LYS A 13 8.27 11.04 -7.60
C LYS A 13 7.68 9.98 -8.53
N PRO A 14 6.85 10.38 -9.52
CA PRO A 14 6.12 9.43 -10.36
C PRO A 14 7.04 8.56 -11.23
N GLU A 15 8.22 9.06 -11.59
CA GLU A 15 9.26 8.29 -12.30
C GLU A 15 10.01 7.28 -11.40
N SER A 16 9.70 7.20 -10.11
CA SER A 16 10.43 6.33 -9.18
C SER A 16 10.15 4.85 -9.43
N GLN A 17 11.08 4.21 -10.15
CA GLN A 17 11.06 2.77 -10.43
C GLN A 17 10.95 1.91 -9.17
N GLU A 18 11.62 2.29 -8.08
CA GLU A 18 11.55 1.59 -6.80
C GLU A 18 10.13 1.61 -6.21
N GLN A 19 9.46 2.77 -6.27
CA GLN A 19 8.09 2.90 -5.81
C GLN A 19 7.12 2.09 -6.67
N LEU A 20 7.26 2.14 -8.00
CA LEU A 20 6.45 1.35 -8.93
C LEU A 20 6.64 -0.17 -8.72
N ARG A 21 7.88 -0.62 -8.47
CA ARG A 21 8.17 -2.02 -8.11
C ARG A 21 7.51 -2.46 -6.80
N ARG A 22 7.42 -1.57 -5.80
CA ARG A 22 6.72 -1.89 -4.55
C ARG A 22 5.24 -2.12 -4.82
N LEU A 23 4.59 -1.22 -5.57
CA LEU A 23 3.18 -1.37 -5.93
C LEU A 23 2.92 -2.65 -6.73
N LEU A 24 3.77 -2.94 -7.72
CA LEU A 24 3.74 -4.19 -8.50
C LEU A 24 3.78 -5.45 -7.62
N ASN A 25 4.49 -5.41 -6.50
CA ASN A 25 4.62 -6.54 -5.57
C ASN A 25 3.49 -6.64 -4.55
N THR A 26 2.55 -5.69 -4.50
CA THR A 26 1.51 -5.66 -3.46
C THR A 26 0.66 -6.92 -3.41
N GLY A 27 0.24 -7.42 -4.58
CA GLY A 27 -0.53 -8.67 -4.62
C GLY A 27 0.26 -9.87 -4.13
N ARG A 28 1.56 -9.98 -4.48
CA ARG A 28 2.43 -11.05 -3.99
C ARG A 28 2.55 -11.03 -2.46
N ILE A 29 2.80 -9.85 -1.89
CA ILE A 29 2.88 -9.68 -0.42
C ILE A 29 1.56 -10.09 0.24
N GLY A 30 0.42 -9.68 -0.33
CA GLY A 30 -0.90 -10.09 0.18
C GLY A 30 -1.13 -11.60 0.08
N ALA A 31 -0.71 -12.23 -1.02
CA ALA A 31 -0.79 -13.68 -1.19
C ALA A 31 0.09 -14.43 -0.19
N GLU A 32 1.28 -13.91 0.13
CA GLU A 32 2.14 -14.45 1.19
C GLU A 32 1.48 -14.40 2.57
N MET A 33 0.87 -13.26 2.91
CA MET A 33 0.13 -13.11 4.17
C MET A 33 -1.06 -14.08 4.28
N LEU A 34 -1.66 -14.47 3.16
CA LEU A 34 -2.78 -15.39 3.09
C LEU A 34 -2.39 -16.86 2.89
N GLY A 35 -1.10 -17.18 2.80
CA GLY A 35 -0.63 -18.54 2.51
C GLY A 35 -0.96 -19.03 1.09
N LEU A 36 -1.23 -18.12 0.15
CA LEU A 36 -1.53 -18.39 -1.26
C LEU A 36 -0.30 -18.28 -2.18
N ALA A 37 0.87 -17.95 -1.63
CA ALA A 37 2.07 -17.61 -2.40
C ALA A 37 2.59 -18.74 -3.31
N TYR A 38 2.40 -20.01 -2.94
CA TYR A 38 3.00 -21.15 -3.64
C TYR A 38 2.68 -21.21 -5.15
N ARG A 39 1.53 -20.68 -5.58
CA ARG A 39 1.14 -20.62 -7.00
C ARG A 39 0.93 -19.19 -7.51
N PHE A 40 1.27 -18.18 -6.72
CA PHE A 40 0.99 -16.80 -7.08
C PHE A 40 1.94 -16.32 -8.19
N PRO A 41 1.46 -15.63 -9.24
CA PRO A 41 2.31 -15.17 -10.33
C PRO A 41 3.36 -14.16 -9.84
N VAL A 42 4.63 -14.48 -10.08
CA VAL A 42 5.73 -13.55 -9.80
C VAL A 42 5.78 -12.50 -10.92
N PRO A 43 5.67 -11.20 -10.59
CA PRO A 43 5.81 -10.15 -11.58
C PRO A 43 7.21 -10.14 -12.21
N SER A 44 7.29 -9.85 -13.50
CA SER A 44 8.57 -9.58 -14.17
C SER A 44 9.30 -8.40 -13.52
N ARG A 45 10.62 -8.35 -13.69
CA ARG A 45 11.41 -7.18 -13.26
C ARG A 45 10.93 -5.94 -14.01
N PHE A 46 10.51 -4.92 -13.28
CA PHE A 46 10.16 -3.63 -13.88
C PHE A 46 11.41 -2.77 -14.09
N SER A 47 11.62 -2.29 -15.31
CA SER A 47 12.69 -1.31 -15.64
C SER A 47 12.14 -0.11 -16.37
N VAL A 48 12.85 1.01 -16.28
CA VAL A 48 12.51 2.26 -16.96
C VAL A 48 13.70 2.66 -17.82
N SER A 49 13.45 3.00 -19.08
CA SER A 49 14.47 3.55 -19.97
C SER A 49 14.67 5.04 -19.68
N HIS A 50 15.85 5.58 -19.97
CA HIS A 50 16.13 7.01 -19.79
C HIS A 50 15.20 7.92 -20.62
N ASN A 51 14.64 7.40 -21.71
CA ASN A 51 13.76 8.15 -22.60
C ASN A 51 12.28 8.08 -22.20
N ASP A 52 11.91 7.21 -21.26
CA ASP A 52 10.51 7.09 -20.84
C ASP A 52 10.11 8.30 -20.00
N ARG A 53 9.02 8.96 -20.39
CA ARG A 53 8.50 10.13 -19.69
C ARG A 53 7.11 9.84 -19.14
N VAL A 54 6.90 10.18 -17.87
CA VAL A 54 5.57 10.21 -17.28
C VAL A 54 4.87 11.48 -17.74
N LEU A 55 3.66 11.36 -18.25
CA LEU A 55 2.84 12.51 -18.61
C LEU A 55 2.24 13.09 -17.34
N ARG A 56 2.39 14.40 -17.13
CA ARG A 56 1.74 15.10 -16.01
C ARG A 56 0.58 15.92 -16.54
N ASP A 57 -0.62 15.60 -16.10
CA ASP A 57 -1.77 16.49 -16.27
C ASP A 57 -1.66 17.62 -15.24
N ARG A 58 -1.40 18.83 -15.74
CA ARG A 58 -1.22 20.02 -14.93
C ARG A 58 -2.50 20.47 -14.22
N SER A 59 -3.67 20.02 -14.69
CA SER A 59 -4.97 20.47 -14.18
C SER A 59 -5.35 19.79 -12.86
N PHE A 60 -4.81 18.60 -12.60
CA PHE A 60 -5.19 17.78 -11.43
C PHE A 60 -4.00 17.16 -10.69
N GLU A 61 -2.78 17.62 -10.97
CA GLU A 61 -1.53 17.02 -10.48
C GLU A 61 -1.45 15.51 -10.75
N ALA A 62 -2.17 15.03 -11.78
CA ALA A 62 -2.26 13.61 -12.07
C ALA A 62 -1.03 13.17 -12.88
N SER A 63 -0.47 12.03 -12.51
CA SER A 63 0.60 11.38 -13.26
C SER A 63 -0.01 10.26 -14.10
N GLU A 64 0.16 10.34 -15.41
CA GLU A 64 -0.33 9.37 -16.38
C GLU A 64 0.86 8.63 -17.03
N TYR A 65 0.77 7.31 -17.05
CA TYR A 65 1.75 6.40 -17.61
C TYR A 65 1.16 5.82 -18.91
N ARG A 66 1.93 5.92 -20.00
CA ARG A 66 1.57 5.35 -21.31
C ARG A 66 2.77 4.57 -21.84
N ASN A 67 2.66 3.25 -21.84
CA ASN A 67 3.73 2.34 -22.21
C ASN A 67 5.07 2.63 -21.50
N PHE A 68 4.99 3.11 -20.27
CA PHE A 68 6.16 3.53 -19.48
C PHE A 68 6.92 2.30 -18.97
N GLY A 69 8.23 2.25 -19.14
CA GLY A 69 9.04 1.09 -18.76
C GLY A 69 9.62 0.35 -19.95
N ASP A 70 10.28 -0.78 -19.68
CA ASP A 70 10.90 -1.59 -20.73
C ASP A 70 9.88 -2.44 -21.51
N PHE A 71 10.38 -3.12 -22.56
CA PHE A 71 9.56 -4.00 -23.38
C PHE A 71 9.00 -5.21 -22.63
N ASP A 72 9.66 -5.65 -21.55
CA ASP A 72 9.26 -6.85 -20.82
C ASP A 72 8.08 -6.59 -19.88
N LEU A 73 7.96 -5.35 -19.38
CA LEU A 73 6.87 -4.93 -18.53
C LEU A 73 6.55 -3.44 -18.74
N ARG A 74 5.48 -3.18 -19.50
CA ARG A 74 4.98 -1.84 -19.78
C ARG A 74 3.95 -1.41 -18.74
N LEU A 75 4.08 -0.19 -18.25
CA LEU A 75 3.15 0.43 -17.32
C LEU A 75 2.21 1.39 -18.05
N ASN A 76 0.92 1.19 -17.80
CA ASN A 76 -0.18 2.03 -18.25
C ASN A 76 -1.03 2.45 -17.04
N GLY A 77 -1.70 3.59 -17.15
CA GLY A 77 -2.68 4.04 -16.15
C GLY A 77 -2.29 5.35 -15.49
N TRP A 78 -2.75 5.60 -14.27
CA TRP A 78 -2.63 6.90 -13.64
C TRP A 78 -2.58 6.86 -12.11
N VAL A 79 -2.01 7.91 -11.55
CA VAL A 79 -2.09 8.26 -10.13
C VAL A 79 -2.67 9.66 -10.04
N LYS A 80 -3.81 9.81 -9.37
CA LYS A 80 -4.54 11.07 -9.26
C LYS A 80 -4.74 11.44 -7.80
N PRO A 81 -4.01 12.44 -7.29
CA PRO A 81 -4.36 13.05 -6.02
C PRO A 81 -5.64 13.90 -6.18
N ILE A 82 -6.50 13.85 -5.17
CA ILE A 82 -7.55 14.85 -4.95
C ILE A 82 -7.32 15.50 -3.58
N GLN A 83 -8.26 16.32 -3.11
CA GLN A 83 -8.10 17.01 -1.83
C GLN A 83 -7.94 16.05 -0.64
N THR A 84 -8.72 14.96 -0.59
CA THR A 84 -8.80 14.07 0.58
C THR A 84 -8.10 12.73 0.37
N ALA A 85 -7.88 12.31 -0.87
CA ALA A 85 -7.42 10.97 -1.21
C ALA A 85 -6.46 10.97 -2.40
N VAL A 86 -5.72 9.89 -2.56
CA VAL A 86 -4.95 9.54 -3.75
C VAL A 86 -5.56 8.28 -4.34
N TYR A 87 -5.96 8.39 -5.60
CA TYR A 87 -6.44 7.30 -6.41
C TYR A 87 -5.30 6.78 -7.29
N THR A 88 -5.26 5.47 -7.47
CA THR A 88 -4.25 4.80 -8.29
C THR A 88 -4.95 3.75 -9.12
N ASP A 89 -4.64 3.71 -10.41
CA ASP A 89 -5.11 2.70 -11.34
C ASP A 89 -3.97 2.40 -12.31
N LEU A 90 -3.22 1.32 -12.05
CA LEU A 90 -1.97 0.98 -12.73
C LEU A 90 -2.05 -0.42 -13.30
N VAL A 91 -1.74 -0.57 -14.58
CA VAL A 91 -1.68 -1.83 -15.29
C VAL A 91 -0.25 -2.05 -15.77
N PHE A 92 0.37 -3.11 -15.27
CA PHE A 92 1.67 -3.60 -15.73
C PHE A 92 1.43 -4.76 -16.69
N ASP A 93 1.56 -4.49 -17.98
CA ASP A 93 1.42 -5.46 -19.06
C ASP A 93 2.76 -6.12 -19.36
N GLY A 94 2.84 -7.42 -19.09
CA GLY A 94 4.03 -8.22 -19.36
C GLY A 94 3.91 -9.01 -20.66
N ARG A 95 4.95 -9.77 -20.98
CA ARG A 95 4.91 -10.72 -22.12
C ARG A 95 3.79 -11.77 -21.95
N SER A 96 3.25 -12.21 -23.08
CA SER A 96 2.15 -13.19 -23.16
C SER A 96 0.87 -12.64 -22.51
N ARG A 97 0.23 -13.39 -21.60
CA ARG A 97 -0.97 -12.95 -20.87
C ARG A 97 -0.67 -12.44 -19.46
N ARG A 98 0.62 -12.29 -19.10
CA ARG A 98 1.00 -11.79 -17.79
C ARG A 98 0.56 -10.35 -17.64
N ARG A 99 -0.15 -10.07 -16.56
CA ARG A 99 -0.61 -8.73 -16.23
C ARG A 99 -0.65 -8.56 -14.73
N VAL A 100 -0.36 -7.35 -14.25
CA VAL A 100 -0.69 -6.94 -12.89
C VAL A 100 -1.56 -5.70 -12.97
N HIS A 101 -2.74 -5.73 -12.36
CA HIS A 101 -3.61 -4.57 -12.25
C HIS A 101 -3.74 -4.19 -10.79
N PHE A 102 -3.18 -3.02 -10.45
CA PHE A 102 -3.25 -2.45 -9.12
C PHE A 102 -4.17 -1.24 -9.12
N ARG A 103 -5.22 -1.29 -8.30
CA ARG A 103 -6.12 -0.17 -8.06
C ARG A 103 -6.15 0.16 -6.58
N SER A 104 -6.17 1.43 -6.22
CA SER A 104 -6.34 1.81 -4.82
C SER A 104 -6.96 3.18 -4.66
N GLN A 105 -7.52 3.40 -3.49
CA GLN A 105 -7.89 4.70 -2.97
C GLN A 105 -7.43 4.76 -1.52
N PHE A 106 -6.54 5.71 -1.21
CA PHE A 106 -6.14 5.97 0.16
C PHE A 106 -6.26 7.45 0.47
N THR A 107 -6.63 7.78 1.70
CA THR A 107 -6.48 9.13 2.28
C THR A 107 -5.13 9.75 1.91
N ARG A 108 -5.10 11.05 1.55
CA ARG A 108 -3.89 11.75 1.10
C ARG A 108 -2.94 12.06 2.25
N THR A 109 -3.48 12.52 3.37
CA THR A 109 -2.76 12.92 4.58
C THR A 109 -3.33 12.23 5.82
N GLY A 110 -2.64 12.35 6.96
CA GLY A 110 -3.11 11.77 8.23
C GLY A 110 -3.06 10.23 8.26
N PRO A 111 -3.90 9.60 9.10
CA PRO A 111 -4.00 8.14 9.19
C PRO A 111 -4.32 7.51 7.84
N MET A 112 -3.77 6.32 7.58
CA MET A 112 -3.99 5.64 6.30
C MET A 112 -5.26 4.80 6.35
N THR A 113 -6.32 5.37 5.78
CA THR A 113 -7.62 4.73 5.55
C THR A 113 -7.86 4.60 4.04
N GLY A 114 -8.42 3.47 3.62
CA GLY A 114 -8.76 3.23 2.21
C GLY A 114 -8.77 1.75 1.83
N PHE A 115 -8.67 1.48 0.54
CA PHE A 115 -8.68 0.11 0.00
C PHE A 115 -7.75 -0.04 -1.20
N PHE A 116 -7.40 -1.29 -1.50
CA PHE A 116 -6.68 -1.66 -2.70
C PHE A 116 -7.20 -2.98 -3.29
N TYR A 117 -6.99 -3.11 -4.59
CA TYR A 117 -7.17 -4.32 -5.39
C TYR A 117 -5.88 -4.57 -6.15
N ALA A 118 -5.37 -5.79 -6.09
CA ALA A 118 -4.21 -6.25 -6.82
C ALA A 118 -4.57 -7.56 -7.52
N TYR A 119 -4.74 -7.49 -8.84
CA TYR A 119 -5.03 -8.63 -9.68
C TYR A 119 -3.76 -9.05 -10.41
N HIS A 120 -3.47 -10.35 -10.41
CA HIS A 120 -2.30 -10.91 -11.06
C HIS A 120 -2.73 -12.01 -12.02
N TRP A 121 -2.31 -11.89 -13.28
CA TRP A 121 -2.51 -12.92 -14.30
C TRP A 121 -1.20 -13.62 -14.60
N ASP A 122 -1.24 -14.95 -14.69
CA ASP A 122 -0.12 -15.74 -15.17
C ASP A 122 -0.01 -15.75 -16.71
N VAL A 123 0.92 -16.53 -17.25
CA VAL A 123 1.10 -16.68 -18.71
C VAL A 123 -0.09 -17.31 -19.43
N TYR A 124 -0.91 -18.07 -18.71
CA TYR A 124 -2.07 -18.78 -19.25
C TYR A 124 -3.34 -17.91 -19.19
N GLY A 125 -3.31 -16.84 -18.39
CA GLY A 125 -4.43 -15.93 -18.15
C GLY A 125 -5.25 -16.28 -16.91
N ASN A 126 -4.74 -17.17 -16.05
CA ASN A 126 -5.38 -17.46 -14.76
C ASN A 126 -5.22 -16.26 -13.83
N CYS A 127 -6.28 -15.87 -13.13
CA CYS A 127 -6.30 -14.64 -12.34
C CYS A 127 -6.33 -14.92 -10.83
N TRP A 128 -5.37 -14.36 -10.11
CA TRP A 128 -5.39 -14.24 -8.67
C TRP A 128 -5.87 -12.86 -8.28
N LYS A 129 -6.77 -12.81 -7.29
CA LYS A 129 -7.37 -11.57 -6.82
C LYS A 129 -6.95 -11.37 -5.38
N ILE A 130 -6.29 -10.25 -5.09
CA ILE A 130 -6.01 -9.80 -3.73
C ILE A 130 -6.68 -8.46 -3.54
N GLN A 131 -7.42 -8.30 -2.45
CA GLN A 131 -8.00 -7.02 -2.08
C GLN A 131 -7.76 -6.80 -0.60
N GLY A 132 -7.72 -5.54 -0.18
CA GLY A 132 -7.66 -5.24 1.23
C GLY A 132 -8.14 -3.85 1.54
N SER A 133 -8.52 -3.65 2.80
CA SER A 133 -8.92 -2.37 3.35
C SER A 133 -8.08 -2.04 4.57
N LEU A 134 -7.87 -0.75 4.76
CA LEU A 134 -7.20 -0.15 5.90
C LEU A 134 -8.17 0.78 6.58
N GLU A 135 -8.23 0.68 7.90
CA GLU A 135 -9.03 1.56 8.73
C GLU A 135 -8.14 2.22 9.77
N ASN A 136 -7.97 3.54 9.64
CA ASN A 136 -7.25 4.40 10.57
C ASN A 136 -5.86 3.89 10.94
N ILE A 137 -5.05 3.50 9.95
CA ILE A 137 -3.70 3.06 10.23
C ILE A 137 -2.82 4.25 10.63
N PHE A 138 -2.39 4.25 11.89
CA PHE A 138 -1.39 5.19 12.40
C PHE A 138 -0.01 4.58 12.19
N MET A 139 0.91 5.35 11.61
CA MET A 139 2.28 4.92 11.35
C MET A 139 3.21 5.64 12.31
N ARG A 140 4.14 4.92 12.90
CA ARG A 140 5.26 5.48 13.68
C ARG A 140 6.36 5.98 12.74
N ASP A 141 7.30 6.73 13.29
CA ASP A 141 8.45 7.26 12.55
C ASP A 141 9.36 6.15 11.98
N ASP A 142 9.41 4.99 12.64
CA ASP A 142 10.12 3.78 12.17
C ASP A 142 9.42 3.10 10.97
N GLY A 143 8.23 3.55 10.60
CA GLY A 143 7.43 3.01 9.50
C GLY A 143 6.63 1.75 9.85
N LEU A 144 6.47 1.42 11.12
CA LEU A 144 5.57 0.36 11.61
C LEU A 144 4.20 0.94 12.02
N PRO A 145 3.11 0.16 11.84
CA PRO A 145 1.78 0.58 12.29
C PRO A 145 1.66 0.53 13.82
N SER A 146 1.22 1.62 14.44
CA SER A 146 0.93 1.73 15.88
C SER A 146 -0.54 1.57 16.24
N GLY A 147 -1.44 1.58 15.26
CA GLY A 147 -2.88 1.52 15.48
C GLY A 147 -3.65 1.30 14.18
N GLY A 148 -4.92 0.93 14.30
CA GLY A 148 -5.85 0.72 13.18
C GLY A 148 -6.02 -0.75 12.80
N GLU A 149 -6.73 -0.99 11.70
CA GLU A 149 -7.08 -2.34 11.23
C GLU A 149 -6.71 -2.54 9.75
N LEU A 150 -6.20 -3.73 9.43
CA LEU A 150 -5.96 -4.21 8.07
C LEU A 150 -6.79 -5.47 7.84
N LYS A 151 -7.64 -5.44 6.81
CA LYS A 151 -8.33 -6.63 6.29
C LYS A 151 -7.78 -6.95 4.92
N ILE A 152 -7.41 -8.21 4.69
CA ILE A 152 -6.96 -8.72 3.39
C ILE A 152 -7.81 -9.92 3.03
N TYR A 153 -8.25 -9.95 1.79
CA TYR A 153 -8.94 -11.07 1.17
C TYR A 153 -8.19 -11.49 -0.09
N GLY A 154 -8.16 -12.78 -0.36
CA GLY A 154 -7.55 -13.33 -1.56
C GLY A 154 -8.37 -14.48 -2.14
N ALA A 155 -8.34 -14.58 -3.46
CA ALA A 155 -8.89 -15.70 -4.20
C ALA A 155 -7.89 -16.17 -5.27
N ASP A 156 -7.74 -17.47 -5.39
CA ASP A 156 -6.97 -18.08 -6.49
C ASP A 156 -7.88 -18.44 -7.69
N PRO A 157 -7.31 -18.83 -8.85
CA PRO A 157 -8.08 -19.16 -10.05
C PRO A 157 -8.99 -20.38 -9.90
N SER A 158 -8.72 -21.26 -8.92
CA SER A 158 -9.58 -22.41 -8.63
C SER A 158 -10.79 -22.05 -7.77
N GLY A 159 -10.87 -20.80 -7.32
CA GLY A 159 -11.93 -20.31 -6.45
C GLY A 159 -11.64 -20.52 -4.96
N ARG A 160 -10.43 -20.95 -4.58
CA ARG A 160 -10.04 -21.02 -3.16
C ARG A 160 -9.93 -19.61 -2.61
N VAL A 161 -10.61 -19.37 -1.50
CA VAL A 161 -10.69 -18.07 -0.84
C VAL A 161 -9.97 -18.11 0.50
N MET A 162 -9.26 -17.03 0.84
CA MET A 162 -8.61 -16.80 2.12
C MET A 162 -8.86 -15.37 2.60
N GLN A 163 -8.94 -15.19 3.91
CA GLN A 163 -9.07 -13.88 4.54
C GLN A 163 -8.19 -13.79 5.78
N LEU A 164 -7.66 -12.60 6.03
CA LEU A 164 -6.90 -12.23 7.20
C LEU A 164 -7.38 -10.86 7.68
N ALA A 165 -7.57 -10.70 9.00
CA ALA A 165 -7.78 -9.42 9.65
C ALA A 165 -6.74 -9.24 10.75
N VAL A 166 -6.13 -8.06 10.80
CA VAL A 166 -5.08 -7.71 11.76
C VAL A 166 -5.39 -6.35 12.36
N SER A 167 -5.46 -6.27 13.68
CA SER A 167 -5.52 -5.01 14.42
C SER A 167 -4.14 -4.66 14.96
N PHE A 168 -3.77 -3.38 14.87
CA PHE A 168 -2.50 -2.87 15.33
C PHE A 168 -2.63 -2.12 16.68
N PRO A 169 -1.59 -2.15 17.54
CA PRO A 169 -0.36 -2.94 17.37
C PRO A 169 -0.69 -4.44 17.47
N ILE A 170 0.07 -5.27 16.75
CA ILE A 170 -0.12 -6.72 16.80
C ILE A 170 0.26 -7.16 18.22
N ARG A 171 -0.72 -7.60 19.00
CA ARG A 171 -0.48 -8.18 20.32
C ARG A 171 0.17 -9.54 20.11
N VAL A 172 1.42 -9.69 20.50
CA VAL A 172 2.08 -10.99 20.55
C VAL A 172 1.53 -11.73 21.77
N GLN A 173 1.04 -12.96 21.60
CA GLN A 173 0.58 -13.76 22.74
C GLN A 173 1.73 -13.90 23.75
N GLY A 174 1.50 -13.44 24.99
CA GLY A 174 2.49 -13.49 26.08
C GLY A 174 3.09 -12.14 26.49
N GLU A 175 2.83 -11.05 25.75
CA GLU A 175 3.21 -9.71 26.23
C GLU A 175 2.25 -9.23 27.33
N PRO A 176 2.75 -8.77 28.50
CA PRO A 176 1.91 -8.21 29.53
C PRO A 176 1.20 -6.96 29.00
N GLU A 177 -0.11 -6.84 29.23
CA GLU A 177 -0.82 -5.61 28.88
C GLU A 177 -0.16 -4.41 29.58
N PRO A 178 0.10 -3.30 28.87
CA PRO A 178 0.65 -2.12 29.51
C PRO A 178 -0.35 -1.61 30.54
N VAL A 179 0.05 -1.66 31.81
CA VAL A 179 -0.70 -1.09 32.93
C VAL A 179 -0.94 0.39 32.62
N LYS A 180 -2.20 0.79 32.45
CA LYS A 180 -2.57 2.20 32.32
C LYS A 180 -2.08 2.92 33.56
N ALA A 181 -1.02 3.72 33.44
CA ALA A 181 -0.60 4.62 34.49
C ALA A 181 -1.72 5.65 34.68
N ASP A 182 -2.39 5.59 35.83
CA ASP A 182 -3.46 6.50 36.21
C ASP A 182 -2.84 7.89 36.47
N THR A 183 -2.92 8.79 35.49
CA THR A 183 -2.37 10.15 35.57
C THR A 183 -3.24 11.11 36.40
N ARG A 184 -4.17 10.61 37.21
CA ARG A 184 -5.11 11.44 37.99
C ARG A 184 -4.51 12.08 39.26
N HIS A 185 -3.25 11.81 39.61
CA HIS A 185 -2.59 12.46 40.75
C HIS A 185 -1.34 13.24 40.33
N ARG A 186 -1.53 14.38 39.67
CA ARG A 186 -0.49 15.41 39.60
C ARG A 186 -1.04 16.84 39.57
N GLU A 187 -2.17 17.05 40.24
CA GLU A 187 -2.56 18.40 40.69
C GLU A 187 -2.06 18.60 42.13
N GLY A 188 -1.25 19.64 42.35
CA GLY A 188 -0.94 20.11 43.70
C GLY A 188 0.53 20.19 44.08
N GLN A 189 1.35 20.92 43.32
CA GLN A 189 2.50 21.61 43.92
C GLN A 189 2.69 22.97 43.26
N ARG A 190 1.94 23.97 43.76
CA ARG A 190 2.25 25.38 43.51
C ARG A 190 3.57 25.68 44.22
N VAL A 191 4.65 25.83 43.46
CA VAL A 191 5.89 26.40 43.97
C VAL A 191 5.73 27.92 43.95
N SER A 192 5.50 28.50 45.13
CA SER A 192 5.56 29.93 45.35
C SER A 192 7.01 30.41 45.23
N ILE A 193 7.33 31.14 44.17
CA ILE A 193 8.57 31.90 44.05
C ILE A 193 8.35 33.20 44.84
N GLY A 194 8.97 33.28 46.03
CA GLY A 194 9.00 34.49 46.84
C GLY A 194 10.00 35.50 46.29
N ASN A 195 9.58 36.76 46.17
CA ASN A 195 10.46 37.90 45.95
C ASN A 195 11.32 38.16 47.18
N ARG A 196 12.64 38.20 47.01
CA ARG A 196 13.56 39.14 47.66
C ARG A 196 14.89 39.18 46.92
#